data_AF-A0A4Y2QNU4-F1
#
_entry.id   AF-A0A4Y2QNU4-F1
#
_cell.length_a   1.000
_cell.length_b   1.000
_cell.length_c   1.000
_cell.angle_alpha   90.00
_cell.angle_beta   90.00
_cell.angle_gamma   90.00
#
_symmetry.space_group_name_H-M   'P 1'
#
loop_
_entity.id
_entity.type
_entity.pdbx_description
1 polymer ?
#
loop_
_entity_poly.entity_id
_entity_poly.type
_entity_poly.pdbx_seq_one_letter_code
_entity_poly.pdbx_strand_id
1 'polypeptide(L)'
;MAPLSRELSGLILPHGHYGSHLDENGRTIDEDMEQNNFAYSGKTLAEIWSSISIDSYPVTATYVDSGEPDFLDYDMDWYSKHVQESQYLLQIV
;
A
#
# COMPACT_ATOMS: atom_id res chain seq x y z
N MET A 1 -16.19 -3.70 -0.56
CA MET A 1 -14.84 -3.35 -0.06
C MET A 1 -14.68 -3.53 1.46
N ALA A 2 -15.41 -4.45 2.10
CA ALA A 2 -15.34 -4.67 3.56
C ALA A 2 -14.27 -5.68 4.06
N PRO A 3 -13.85 -6.73 3.31
CA PRO A 3 -13.00 -7.79 3.88
C PRO A 3 -11.61 -7.31 4.31
N LEU A 4 -11.04 -6.36 3.56
CA LEU A 4 -9.70 -5.80 3.81
C LEU A 4 -9.61 -5.01 5.11
N SER A 5 -10.71 -4.40 5.55
CA SER A 5 -10.69 -3.46 6.68
C SER A 5 -10.47 -4.12 8.04
N ARG A 6 -10.80 -5.41 8.19
CA ARG A 6 -10.81 -6.07 9.50
C ARG A 6 -9.41 -6.46 9.98
N GLU A 7 -8.62 -7.10 9.12
CA GLU A 7 -7.27 -7.57 9.47
C GLU A 7 -6.26 -6.41 9.58
N LEU A 8 -6.56 -5.28 8.93
CA LEU A 8 -5.70 -4.09 8.93
C LEU A 8 -6.16 -3.03 9.94
N SER A 9 -7.33 -3.21 10.56
CA SER A 9 -7.82 -2.27 11.58
C SER A 9 -6.92 -2.33 12.81
N GLY A 10 -6.23 -1.22 13.10
CA GLY A 10 -5.35 -1.10 14.25
C GLY A 10 -3.90 -1.56 14.02
N LEU A 11 -3.51 -1.87 12.78
CA LEU A 11 -2.10 -2.08 12.44
C LEU A 11 -1.33 -0.77 12.62
N ILE A 12 -0.40 -0.73 13.57
CA ILE A 12 0.51 0.39 13.79
C ILE A 12 1.90 -0.06 13.39
N LEU A 13 2.41 0.50 12.29
CA LEU A 13 3.77 0.26 11.85
C LEU A 13 4.72 1.29 12.51
N PRO A 14 5.87 0.84 13.05
CA PRO A 14 6.83 1.74 13.66
C PRO A 14 7.48 2.64 12.60
N HIS A 15 7.39 3.96 12.79
CA HIS A 15 7.96 4.94 11.85
C HIS A 15 9.50 5.02 11.89
N GLY A 16 10.15 4.48 12.93
CA GLY A 16 11.61 4.56 13.12
C GLY A 16 12.26 3.19 13.27
N HIS A 17 12.00 2.26 12.36
CA HIS A 17 12.54 0.90 12.44
C HIS A 17 14.07 0.86 12.48
N TYR A 18 14.74 1.68 11.66
CA TYR A 18 16.19 1.79 11.56
C TYR A 18 16.79 2.95 12.37
N GLY A 19 15.94 3.80 12.97
CA GLY A 19 16.39 4.96 13.74
C GLY A 19 15.41 6.14 13.64
N SER A 20 15.67 7.16 14.47
CA SER A 20 14.89 8.39 14.47
C SER A 20 15.40 9.33 13.38
N HIS A 21 14.60 9.53 12.36
CA HIS A 21 14.88 10.44 11.23
C HIS A 21 14.25 11.82 11.43
N LEU A 22 13.64 12.05 12.60
CA LEU A 22 12.89 13.25 12.94
C LEU A 22 13.60 14.05 14.04
N ASP A 23 13.56 15.38 13.95
CA ASP A 23 13.93 16.27 15.05
C ASP A 23 12.88 16.31 16.16
N GLU A 24 13.16 17.06 17.23
CA GLU A 24 12.23 17.29 18.34
C GLU A 24 10.90 17.97 17.94
N ASN A 25 10.87 18.57 16.74
CA ASN A 25 9.69 19.22 16.15
C ASN A 25 8.98 18.33 15.12
N GLY A 26 9.43 17.08 14.92
CA GLY A 26 8.87 16.14 13.95
C GLY A 26 9.23 16.45 12.49
N ARG A 27 10.32 17.18 12.24
CA ARG A 27 10.84 17.46 10.90
C ARG A 27 11.89 16.44 10.51
N THR A 28 11.87 16.00 9.27
CA THR A 28 12.90 15.13 8.71
C THR A 28 14.26 15.81 8.76
N ILE A 29 15.21 15.15 9.41
CA ILE A 29 16.63 15.53 9.45
C ILE A 29 17.50 14.63 8.58
N ASP A 30 17.00 13.44 8.26
CA ASP A 30 17.71 12.41 7.49
C ASP A 30 16.74 11.79 6.49
N GLU A 31 16.76 12.32 5.27
CA GLU A 31 15.88 11.91 4.17
C GLU A 31 16.15 10.47 3.72
N ASP A 32 17.43 10.06 3.68
CA ASP A 32 17.81 8.69 3.32
C ASP A 32 17.28 7.69 4.36
N MET A 33 17.35 8.03 5.65
CA MET A 33 16.82 7.17 6.70
C MET A 33 15.30 7.19 6.76
N GLU A 34 14.65 8.31 6.47
CA GLU A 34 13.19 8.38 6.30
C GLU A 34 12.74 7.44 5.18
N GLN A 35 13.37 7.50 4.01
CA GLN A 35 13.02 6.64 2.88
C GLN A 35 13.20 5.15 3.20
N ASN A 36 14.28 4.79 3.89
CA ASN A 36 14.51 3.40 4.32
C ASN A 36 13.46 2.91 5.33
N ASN A 37 13.08 3.76 6.30
CA ASN A 37 12.03 3.45 7.27
C ASN A 37 10.65 3.32 6.61
N PHE A 38 10.35 4.19 5.64
CA PHE A 38 9.12 4.13 4.86
C PHE A 38 9.06 2.87 3.99
N ALA A 39 10.15 2.56 3.28
CA ALA A 39 10.25 1.35 2.46
C ALA A 39 10.10 0.08 3.29
N TYR A 40 10.65 0.03 4.50
CA TYR A 40 10.44 -1.10 5.41
C TYR A 40 8.97 -1.26 5.79
N SER A 41 8.32 -0.16 6.20
CA SER A 41 6.89 -0.18 6.54
C SER A 41 6.03 -0.64 5.36
N GLY A 42 6.35 -0.17 4.15
CA GLY A 42 5.68 -0.59 2.92
C GLY A 42 5.86 -2.07 2.61
N LYS A 43 7.07 -2.61 2.77
CA LYS A 43 7.35 -4.05 2.60
C LYS A 43 6.61 -4.90 3.62
N THR A 44 6.61 -4.51 4.89
CA THR A 44 5.85 -5.20 5.94
C THR A 44 4.35 -5.20 5.63
N LEU A 45 3.81 -4.08 5.14
CA LEU A 45 2.40 -4.02 4.72
C LEU A 45 2.11 -4.96 3.54
N ALA A 46 2.99 -4.99 2.55
CA ALA A 46 2.88 -5.87 1.38
C ALA A 46 2.94 -7.36 1.76
N GLU A 47 3.80 -7.74 2.73
CA GLU A 47 3.85 -9.09 3.27
C GLU A 47 2.54 -9.46 3.98
N ILE A 48 2.01 -8.58 4.83
CA ILE A 48 0.74 -8.79 5.52
C ILE A 48 -0.38 -8.94 4.49
N TRP A 49 -0.44 -8.08 3.48
CA TRP A 49 -1.44 -8.17 2.42
C TRP A 49 -1.35 -9.47 1.63
N SER A 50 -0.14 -9.91 1.29
CA SER A 50 0.06 -11.17 0.57
C SER A 50 -0.30 -12.41 1.39
N SER A 51 -0.35 -12.30 2.72
CA SER A 51 -0.79 -13.37 3.60
C SER A 51 -2.33 -13.51 3.68
N ILE A 52 -3.06 -12.50 3.22
CA ILE A 52 -4.53 -12.46 3.26
C ILE A 52 -5.10 -13.02 1.97
N SER A 53 -6.16 -13.83 2.08
CA SER A 53 -6.98 -14.25 0.95
C SER A 53 -8.27 -13.46 0.91
N ILE A 54 -8.59 -12.82 -0.22
CA ILE A 54 -9.86 -12.09 -0.43
C ILE A 54 -10.75 -12.98 -1.31
N ASP A 55 -11.95 -13.29 -0.83
CA ASP A 55 -12.95 -14.07 -1.58
C ASP A 55 -12.42 -15.44 -2.09
N SER A 56 -11.54 -16.07 -1.31
CA SER A 56 -10.82 -17.32 -1.65
C SER A 56 -9.76 -17.20 -2.76
N TYR A 57 -9.41 -15.98 -3.17
CA TYR A 57 -8.31 -15.70 -4.06
C TYR A 57 -7.10 -15.19 -3.26
N PRO A 58 -5.88 -15.67 -3.56
CA PRO A 58 -4.67 -15.15 -2.93
C PRO A 58 -4.40 -13.72 -3.40
N VAL A 59 -3.95 -12.87 -2.47
CA VAL A 59 -3.51 -11.52 -2.78
C VAL A 59 -2.01 -11.53 -3.03
N THR A 60 -1.57 -10.80 -4.05
CA THR A 60 -0.15 -10.51 -4.27
C THR A 60 0.03 -9.01 -4.08
N ALA A 61 0.85 -8.62 -3.10
CA ALA A 61 1.17 -7.23 -2.85
C ALA A 61 2.69 -7.05 -2.84
N THR A 62 3.16 -5.99 -3.50
CA THR A 62 4.56 -5.63 -3.61
C THR A 62 4.74 -4.16 -3.26
N TYR A 63 5.81 -3.83 -2.55
CA TYR A 63 6.19 -2.44 -2.34
C TYR A 63 6.88 -1.90 -3.59
N VAL A 64 6.41 -0.77 -4.09
CA VAL A 64 6.96 -0.05 -5.25
C VAL A 64 7.57 1.25 -4.74
N ASP A 65 8.84 1.49 -5.06
CA ASP A 65 9.48 2.77 -4.77
C ASP A 65 9.03 3.82 -5.79
N SER A 66 8.96 5.07 -5.34
CA SER A 66 8.46 6.24 -6.07
C SER A 66 9.19 6.55 -7.40
N GLY A 67 10.32 5.91 -7.68
CA GLY A 67 11.10 6.10 -8.89
C GLY A 67 10.63 5.31 -10.11
N GLU A 68 9.90 4.21 -9.93
CA GLU A 68 9.39 3.41 -11.04
C GLU A 68 7.86 3.44 -11.03
N PRO A 69 7.23 4.04 -12.06
CA PRO A 69 5.81 3.81 -12.25
C PRO A 69 5.65 2.34 -12.63
N ASP A 70 5.24 1.53 -11.65
CA ASP A 70 4.81 0.15 -11.87
C ASP A 70 3.43 0.18 -12.55
N PHE A 71 3.41 0.70 -13.78
CA PHE A 71 2.48 0.19 -14.76
C PHE A 71 2.99 -1.22 -15.06
N LEU A 72 2.60 -2.18 -14.22
CA LEU A 72 2.48 -3.54 -14.69
C LEU A 72 1.73 -3.42 -16.02
N ASP A 73 2.39 -3.82 -17.10
CA ASP A 73 1.85 -3.85 -18.46
C ASP A 73 0.75 -4.93 -18.46
N TYR A 74 -0.34 -4.65 -17.76
CA TYR A 74 -1.51 -5.49 -17.70
C TYR A 74 -2.10 -5.43 -19.09
N ASP A 75 -1.97 -6.53 -19.82
CA ASP A 75 -2.64 -6.69 -21.09
C ASP A 75 -4.15 -6.37 -20.92
N MET A 76 -4.76 -5.76 -21.93
CA MET A 76 -6.16 -5.36 -21.93
C MET A 76 -7.09 -6.55 -21.66
N ASP A 77 -6.64 -7.77 -21.96
CA ASP A 77 -7.30 -9.03 -21.63
C ASP A 77 -7.32 -9.34 -20.12
N TRP A 78 -6.27 -8.96 -19.38
CA TRP A 78 -6.27 -9.06 -17.93
C TRP A 78 -7.21 -8.03 -17.33
N TYR A 79 -7.12 -6.77 -17.80
CA TYR A 79 -7.94 -5.66 -17.31
C TYR A 79 -9.43 -5.95 -17.46
N SER A 80 -9.86 -6.40 -18.64
CA SER A 80 -11.26 -6.70 -18.95
C SER A 80 -11.85 -7.84 -18.11
N LYS A 81 -11.02 -8.74 -17.57
CA LYS A 81 -11.46 -9.88 -16.76
C LYS A 81 -11.51 -9.57 -15.25
N HIS A 82 -10.65 -8.66 -14.78
CA HIS A 82 -10.41 -8.47 -13.34
C HIS A 82 -10.83 -7.08 -12.83
N VAL A 83 -11.01 -6.10 -13.71
CA VAL A 83 -11.41 -4.74 -13.32
C VAL A 83 -12.86 -4.50 -13.69
N GLN A 84 -13.68 -4.19 -12.68
CA GLN A 84 -15.05 -3.74 -12.90
C GLN A 84 -15.18 -2.28 -12.43
N GLU A 85 -15.12 -1.35 -13.38
CA GLU A 85 -15.33 0.07 -13.10
C GLU A 85 -16.82 0.38 -13.04
N SER A 86 -17.29 0.94 -11.93
CA SER A 86 -18.63 1.50 -11.83
C SER A 86 -18.52 3.01 -11.72
N GLN A 87 -18.99 3.73 -12.75
CA GLN A 87 -19.10 5.18 -12.70
C GLN A 87 -20.36 5.54 -11.89
N TYR A 88 -20.16 6.08 -10.70
CA TYR A 88 -21.26 6.64 -9.91
C TYR A 88 -21.45 8.12 -10.30
N LEU A 89 -22.57 8.42 -10.96
CA LEU A 89 -23.03 9.79 -11.13
C LEU A 89 -23.68 10.25 -9.82
N LEU A 90 -23.04 11.16 -9.10
CA LEU A 90 -23.67 11.89 -8.00
C LEU A 90 -24.64 12.91 -8.58
N GLN A 91 -25.89 12.49 -8.79
CA GLN A 91 -26.98 13.43 -9.08
C GLN A 91 -27.46 14.02 -7.74
N ILE A 92 -26.96 15.20 -7.41
CA ILE A 92 -27.53 16.03 -6.33
C ILE A 92 -28.78 16.70 -6.92
N VAL A 93 -29.95 16.41 -6.36
CA VAL A 93 -31.24 17.07 -6.65
C VAL A 93 -31.50 18.13 -5.60
#